data_AF-A0A930NM31-F1
#
_entry.id   AF-A0A930NM31-F1
#
_cell.length_a   1.000
_cell.length_b   1.000
_cell.length_c   1.000
_cell.angle_alpha   90.00
_cell.angle_beta   90.00
_cell.angle_gamma   90.00
#
_symmetry.space_group_name_H-M   'P 1'
#
loop_
_entity.id
_entity.type
_entity.pdbx_description
1 polymer ?
#
loop_
_entity_poly.entity_id
_entity_poly.type
_entity_poly.pdbx_seq_one_letter_code
_entity_poly.pdbx_strand_id
1 'polypeptide(L)'
;MTTKKENDEQPITDISIYIAALSATYRPASTPAETTHFFSTPEVIDAIRNLDPSAKVCAEQITKALLDAGYKFCNRPGAQGLEFKWMFREI
;
A
#
# COMPACT_ATOMS: atom_id res chain seq x y z
N MET A 1 41.50 8.57 4.77
CA MET A 1 40.35 8.80 5.67
C MET A 1 39.14 8.18 4.99
N THR A 2 38.55 7.19 5.64
CA THR A 2 37.65 6.17 5.07
C THR A 2 36.24 6.72 4.86
N THR A 3 35.77 6.82 3.62
CA THR A 3 34.37 7.09 3.32
C THR A 3 33.63 5.75 3.22
N LYS A 4 33.25 5.17 4.36
CA LYS A 4 32.23 4.11 4.39
C LYS A 4 30.87 4.78 4.18
N LYS A 5 30.39 4.81 2.93
CA LYS A 5 28.96 4.90 2.68
C LYS A 5 28.40 3.52 3.01
N GLU A 6 27.95 3.37 4.24
CA GLU A 6 27.11 2.25 4.66
C GLU A 6 25.81 2.41 3.87
N ASN A 7 25.78 1.76 2.70
CA ASN A 7 24.55 1.51 1.98
C ASN A 7 23.83 0.50 2.87
N ASP A 8 22.96 1.00 3.74
CA ASP A 8 22.01 0.19 4.51
C ASP A 8 21.09 -0.45 3.47
N GLU A 9 21.57 -1.50 2.82
CA GLU A 9 20.80 -2.49 2.06
C GLU A 9 19.89 -3.18 3.07
N GLN A 10 18.91 -2.44 3.58
CA GLN A 10 17.81 -3.02 4.32
C GLN A 10 17.22 -4.08 3.39
N PRO A 11 17.14 -5.35 3.80
CA PRO A 11 16.59 -6.38 2.96
C PRO A 11 15.17 -5.94 2.63
N ILE A 12 14.96 -5.53 1.38
CA ILE A 12 13.68 -5.10 0.88
C ILE A 12 12.79 -6.32 1.08
N THR A 13 11.87 -6.24 2.05
CA THR A 13 10.90 -7.32 2.23
C THR A 13 10.11 -7.40 0.93
N ASP A 14 9.95 -8.61 0.38
CA ASP A 14 9.30 -8.77 -0.91
C ASP A 14 7.81 -8.39 -0.79
N ILE A 15 7.51 -7.14 -1.13
CA ILE A 15 6.18 -6.55 -0.96
C ILE A 15 5.17 -7.20 -1.88
N SER A 16 5.62 -7.80 -2.98
CA SER A 16 4.77 -8.49 -3.95
C SER A 16 3.95 -9.60 -3.29
N ILE A 17 4.51 -10.31 -2.31
CA ILE A 17 3.81 -11.36 -1.56
C ILE A 17 2.64 -10.77 -0.78
N TYR A 18 2.84 -9.63 -0.11
CA TYR A 18 1.78 -8.97 0.66
C TYR A 18 0.71 -8.35 -0.23
N ILE A 19 1.10 -7.76 -1.37
CA ILE A 19 0.15 -7.24 -2.35
C ILE A 19 -0.65 -8.36 -3.01
N ALA A 20 -0.04 -9.51 -3.28
CA ALA A 20 -0.75 -10.69 -3.77
C ALA A 20 -1.76 -11.20 -2.72
N ALA A 21 -1.36 -11.25 -1.45
CA ALA A 21 -2.27 -11.61 -0.36
C ALA A 21 -3.42 -10.60 -0.21
N LEU A 22 -3.14 -9.29 -0.32
CA LEU A 22 -4.17 -8.26 -0.33
C LEU A 22 -5.11 -8.39 -1.53
N SER A 23 -4.59 -8.63 -2.72
CA SER A 23 -5.35 -8.80 -3.97
C SER A 23 -6.22 -10.06 -3.98
N ALA A 24 -5.88 -11.06 -3.17
CA ALA A 24 -6.69 -12.25 -2.95
C ALA A 24 -8.01 -11.95 -2.20
N THR A 25 -8.03 -10.91 -1.36
CA THR A 25 -9.23 -10.52 -0.57
C THR A 25 -9.88 -9.25 -1.11
N TYR A 26 -9.08 -8.31 -1.58
CA TYR A 26 -9.52 -7.00 -2.03
C TYR A 26 -8.91 -6.67 -3.40
N ARG A 27 -9.74 -6.66 -4.44
CA ARG A 27 -9.32 -6.28 -5.79
C ARG A 27 -9.20 -4.77 -5.97
N PRO A 28 -8.41 -4.31 -6.95
CA PRO A 28 -8.36 -2.90 -7.32
C PRO A 28 -9.73 -2.45 -7.84
N ALA A 29 -10.32 -1.43 -7.19
CA ALA A 29 -11.57 -0.84 -7.65
C ALA A 29 -11.31 0.18 -8.77
N SER A 30 -12.09 0.10 -9.85
CA SER A 30 -11.93 0.99 -11.00
C SER A 30 -12.58 2.36 -10.81
N THR A 31 -13.65 2.41 -10.01
CA THR A 31 -14.47 3.60 -9.74
C THR A 31 -14.81 3.69 -8.26
N PRO A 32 -15.01 4.91 -7.72
CA PRO A 32 -15.39 5.08 -6.31
C PRO A 32 -16.74 4.45 -5.93
N ALA A 33 -17.61 4.18 -6.91
CA ALA A 33 -18.89 3.50 -6.70
C ALA A 33 -18.73 1.98 -6.50
N GLU A 34 -17.67 1.38 -7.04
CA GLU A 34 -17.33 -0.03 -6.84
C GLU A 34 -16.42 -0.26 -5.64
N THR A 35 -15.87 0.82 -5.08
CA THR A 35 -15.03 0.79 -3.88
C THR A 35 -15.87 0.45 -2.66
N THR A 36 -15.56 -0.67 -2.01
CA THR A 36 -16.18 -1.04 -0.74
C THR A 36 -15.40 -0.43 0.43
N HIS A 37 -14.08 -0.31 0.29
CA HIS A 37 -13.19 0.15 1.34
C HIS A 37 -12.20 1.20 0.83
N PHE A 38 -12.00 2.25 1.63
CA PHE A 38 -11.00 3.28 1.39
C PHE A 38 -9.93 3.17 2.45
N PHE A 39 -8.71 2.81 2.05
CA PHE A 39 -7.58 2.69 2.97
C PHE A 39 -6.51 3.74 2.66
N SER A 40 -5.87 4.23 3.71
CA SER A 40 -4.72 5.12 3.59
C SER A 40 -3.44 4.29 3.44
N THR A 41 -2.39 4.82 2.79
CA THR A 41 -1.08 4.15 2.75
C THR A 41 -0.57 3.68 4.12
N PRO A 42 -0.66 4.48 5.22
CA PRO A 42 -0.28 4.01 6.55
C PRO A 42 -1.13 2.86 7.07
N GLU A 43 -2.42 2.79 6.73
CA GLU A 43 -3.28 1.66 7.12
C GLU A 43 -2.87 0.38 6.40
N VAL A 44 -2.51 0.47 5.11
CA VAL A 44 -1.99 -0.68 4.37
C VAL A 44 -0.65 -1.15 4.96
N ILE A 45 0.24 -0.22 5.34
CA ILE A 45 1.49 -0.56 6.03
C ILE A 45 1.21 -1.26 7.36
N ASP A 46 0.29 -0.73 8.15
CA ASP A 46 -0.08 -1.31 9.45
C ASP A 46 -0.69 -2.71 9.28
N ALA A 47 -1.54 -2.92 8.29
CA ALA A 47 -2.09 -4.23 7.96
C ALA A 47 -0.98 -5.23 7.58
N ILE A 48 0.00 -4.81 6.77
CA ILE A 48 1.16 -5.65 6.43
C ILE A 48 1.99 -5.96 7.68
N ARG A 49 2.20 -4.99 8.57
CA ARG A 49 2.93 -5.19 9.82
C ARG A 49 2.17 -6.08 10.82
N ASN A 50 0.84 -6.09 10.78
CA ASN A 50 0.03 -7.03 11.57
C ASN A 50 0.19 -8.47 11.05
N LEU A 51 0.38 -8.66 9.73
CA LEU A 51 0.67 -9.97 9.15
C LEU A 51 2.12 -10.41 9.41
N ASP A 52 3.07 -9.50 9.19
CA ASP A 52 4.50 -9.72 9.43
C ASP A 52 5.13 -8.51 10.13
N PRO A 53 5.30 -8.54 11.46
CA PRO A 53 5.84 -7.41 12.22
C PRO A 53 7.33 -7.15 11.93
N SER A 54 8.02 -8.11 11.31
CA SER A 54 9.41 -7.96 10.87
C SER A 54 9.54 -7.30 9.49
N ALA A 55 8.43 -7.09 8.78
CA ALA A 55 8.43 -6.53 7.43
C ALA A 55 8.92 -5.08 7.45
N LYS A 56 10.08 -4.85 6.83
CA LYS A 56 10.64 -3.52 6.62
C LYS A 56 10.06 -2.92 5.35
N VAL A 57 8.82 -2.45 5.44
CA VAL A 57 8.13 -1.77 4.34
C VAL A 57 8.06 -0.26 4.57
N CYS A 58 8.27 0.50 3.50
CA CYS A 58 8.18 1.96 3.49
C CYS A 58 6.99 2.41 2.63
N ALA A 59 6.44 3.59 2.92
CA ALA A 59 5.25 4.10 2.23
C ALA A 59 5.42 4.26 0.72
N GLU A 60 6.61 4.64 0.26
CA GLU A 60 6.91 4.77 -1.17
C GLU A 60 6.84 3.42 -1.89
N GLN A 61 7.40 2.37 -1.28
CA GLN A 61 7.37 1.02 -1.82
C GLN A 61 5.94 0.47 -1.89
N ILE A 62 5.13 0.65 -0.82
CA ILE A 62 3.73 0.25 -0.82
C ILE A 62 2.94 1.01 -1.88
N THR A 63 3.15 2.32 -1.99
CA THR A 63 2.50 3.16 -3.00
C THR A 63 2.82 2.68 -4.41
N LYS A 64 4.09 2.42 -4.70
CA LYS A 64 4.52 1.92 -6.01
C LYS A 64 3.97 0.53 -6.31
N ALA A 65 3.94 -0.37 -5.32
CA ALA A 65 3.41 -1.71 -5.48
C ALA A 65 1.88 -1.74 -5.67
N LEU A 66 1.14 -0.88 -4.97
CA LEU A 66 -0.30 -0.71 -5.17
C LEU A 66 -0.61 -0.14 -6.56
N LEU A 67 0.17 0.84 -7.04
CA LEU A 67 0.03 1.36 -8.40
C LEU A 67 0.30 0.28 -9.45
N ASP A 68 1.37 -0.50 -9.27
CA ASP A 68 1.74 -1.60 -10.17
C ASP A 68 0.65 -2.69 -10.21
N ALA A 69 0.05 -2.99 -9.06
CA ALA A 69 -1.09 -3.91 -8.96
C ALA A 69 -2.42 -3.33 -9.47
N GLY A 70 -2.45 -2.08 -9.94
CA GLY A 70 -3.61 -1.44 -10.55
C GLY A 70 -4.58 -0.77 -9.57
N TYR A 71 -4.22 -0.62 -8.29
CA TYR A 71 -5.02 0.14 -7.34
C TYR A 71 -4.97 1.63 -7.68
N LYS A 72 -6.11 2.29 -7.51
CA LYS A 72 -6.25 3.71 -7.77
C LYS A 72 -6.30 4.51 -6.48
N PHE A 73 -5.58 5.63 -6.49
CA PHE A 73 -5.60 6.62 -5.43
C PHE A 73 -6.54 7.76 -5.83
N CYS A 74 -7.59 8.01 -5.05
CA CYS A 74 -8.61 9.01 -5.38
C CYS A 74 -9.04 9.78 -4.15
N ASN A 75 -9.49 11.02 -4.36
CA ASN A 75 -10.15 11.79 -3.32
C ASN A 75 -11.47 11.10 -2.96
N ARG A 76 -11.66 10.79 -1.68
CA ARG A 76 -12.88 10.10 -1.23
C ARG A 76 -14.11 10.97 -1.52
N PRO A 77 -15.14 10.44 -2.19
CA PRO A 77 -16.35 11.20 -2.45
C PRO A 77 -17.02 11.61 -1.13
N GLY A 78 -17.36 12.88 -0.98
CA GLY A 78 -17.99 13.43 0.22
C GLY A 78 -17.02 13.87 1.33
N ALA A 79 -15.69 13.80 1.12
CA ALA A 79 -14.73 14.35 2.06
C ALA A 79 -14.81 15.89 2.09
N GLN A 80 -14.85 16.47 3.29
CA GLN A 80 -14.72 17.92 3.50
C GLN A 80 -13.24 18.33 3.38
N GLY A 81 -12.67 18.20 2.18
CA GLY A 81 -11.27 18.50 1.89
C GLY A 81 -10.62 17.52 0.90
N LEU A 82 -9.28 17.53 0.89
CA LEU A 82 -8.47 16.57 0.15
C LEU A 82 -8.15 15.38 1.06
N GLU A 83 -8.88 14.29 0.89
CA GLU A 83 -8.63 13.01 1.55
C GLU A 83 -8.40 11.95 0.47
N PHE A 84 -7.13 11.80 0.06
CA PHE A 84 -6.76 10.77 -0.90
C PHE A 84 -6.61 9.42 -0.21
N LYS A 85 -7.33 8.43 -0.71
CA LYS A 85 -7.29 7.05 -0.23
C LYS A 85 -7.24 6.07 -1.40
N TRP A 86 -6.70 4.91 -1.12
CA TRP A 86 -6.69 3.77 -2.02
C TRP A 86 -8.07 3.15 -2.09
N MET A 87 -8.50 2.84 -3.30
CA MET A 87 -9.80 2.25 -3.57
C MET A 87 -9.69 0.73 -3.65
N PHE A 88 -10.24 0.05 -2.64
CA PHE A 88 -10.28 -1.39 -2.53
C PHE A 88 -11.72 -1.91 -2.69
N ARG A 89 -11.86 -3.04 -3.36
CA ARG A 89 -13.12 -3.75 -3.54
C ARG A 89 -13.01 -5.16 -2.99
N GLU A 90 -13.77 -5.46 -1.96
CA GLU A 90 -13.91 -6.82 -1.43
C GLU A 90 -14.57 -7.76 -2.46
N ILE A 91 -14.13 -9.02 -2.51
CA ILE A 91 -14.59 -10.04 -3.47
C ILE A 91 -15.81 -10.77 -2.94
#